data_AF-A0A2P5N0A5-F1
#
_entry.id   AF-A0A2P5N0A5-F1
#
_cell.length_a   1.000
_cell.length_b   1.000
_cell.length_c   1.000
_cell.angle_alpha   90.00
_cell.angle_beta   90.00
_cell.angle_gamma   90.00
#
_symmetry.space_group_name_H-M   'P 1'
#
loop_
_entity.id
_entity.type
_entity.pdbx_description
1 polymer ?
#
loop_
_entity_poly.entity_id
_entity_poly.type
_entity_poly.pdbx_seq_one_letter_code
_entity_poly.pdbx_strand_id
1 'polypeptide(L)'
;MSRFSRLQDHIGEKLIPRFAALLGESPKSLLDVLNYAEKMGWITDTLSFISARKLRNLLVHDYMADPELFLQSLQTANVATTMLISIVNNLKRYADSIELISTTPLA
;
A
#
# COMPACT_ATOMS: atom_id res chain seq x y z
N MET A 1 -14.15 -2.19 8.35
CA MET A 1 -12.87 -1.51 8.66
C MET A 1 -11.67 -2.46 8.66
N SER A 2 -11.72 -3.58 9.40
CA SER A 2 -10.59 -4.54 9.52
C SER A 2 -9.92 -4.97 8.19
N ARG A 3 -10.65 -5.09 7.07
CA ARG A 3 -10.06 -5.49 5.77
C ARG A 3 -9.19 -4.39 5.15
N PHE A 4 -9.68 -3.15 5.12
CA PHE A 4 -8.92 -2.00 4.61
C PHE A 4 -7.64 -1.80 5.43
N SER A 5 -7.75 -1.78 6.76
CA SER A 5 -6.60 -1.61 7.65
C SER A 5 -5.55 -2.69 7.43
N ARG A 6 -5.97 -3.96 7.38
CA ARG A 6 -5.05 -5.08 7.12
C ARG A 6 -4.37 -5.01 5.75
N LEU A 7 -5.10 -4.58 4.72
CA LEU A 7 -4.52 -4.41 3.39
C LEU A 7 -3.46 -3.30 3.39
N GLN A 8 -3.78 -2.15 3.97
CA GLN A 8 -2.86 -1.00 4.07
C GLN A 8 -1.59 -1.39 4.84
N ASP A 9 -1.74 -2.02 6.02
CA ASP A 9 -0.62 -2.46 6.85
C ASP A 9 0.24 -3.48 6.10
N HIS A 10 -0.39 -4.47 5.44
CA HIS A 10 0.36 -5.50 4.72
C HIS A 10 1.17 -4.91 3.55
N ILE A 11 0.58 -3.98 2.80
CA ILE A 11 1.27 -3.34 1.68
C ILE A 11 2.46 -2.50 2.19
N GLY A 12 2.23 -1.65 3.20
CA GLY A 12 3.23 -0.71 3.69
C GLY A 12 4.34 -1.33 4.53
N GLU A 13 4.02 -2.35 5.32
CA GLU A 13 4.97 -2.95 6.28
C GLU A 13 5.69 -4.17 5.71
N LYS A 14 5.14 -4.80 4.67
CA LYS A 14 5.68 -6.05 4.13
C LYS A 14 5.90 -5.99 2.63
N LEU A 15 4.86 -5.76 1.84
CA LEU A 15 4.96 -5.92 0.39
C LEU A 15 5.98 -4.97 -0.23
N ILE A 16 5.80 -3.65 -0.04
CA ILE A 16 6.69 -2.65 -0.66
C ILE A 16 8.11 -2.77 -0.08
N PRO A 17 8.34 -2.83 1.25
CA PRO A 17 9.69 -2.94 1.79
C PRO A 17 10.43 -4.19 1.32
N ARG A 18 9.76 -5.35 1.27
CA ARG A 18 10.40 -6.61 0.84
C ARG A 18 10.67 -6.61 -0.66
N PHE A 19 9.78 -6.03 -1.46
CA PHE A 19 10.00 -5.93 -2.89
C PHE A 19 11.17 -5.00 -3.21
N ALA A 20 11.29 -3.86 -2.52
CA ALA A 20 12.46 -2.99 -2.61
C ALA A 20 13.76 -3.72 -2.20
N ALA A 21 13.73 -4.46 -1.09
CA ALA A 21 14.88 -5.25 -0.63
C ALA A 21 15.32 -6.32 -1.64
N LEU A 22 14.37 -6.94 -2.35
CA LEU A 22 14.66 -7.91 -3.40
C LEU A 22 15.41 -7.31 -4.59
N LEU A 23 15.19 -6.02 -4.87
CA LEU A 23 15.89 -5.27 -5.91
C LEU A 23 17.21 -4.65 -5.41
N GLY A 24 17.65 -5.00 -4.20
CA GLY A 24 18.93 -4.54 -3.63
C GLY A 24 18.84 -3.21 -2.87
N GLU A 25 17.65 -2.65 -2.67
CA GLU A 25 17.49 -1.42 -1.88
C GLU A 25 17.49 -1.71 -0.37
N SER A 26 18.10 -0.81 0.41
CA SER A 26 18.07 -0.86 1.88
C SER A 26 17.61 0.49 2.46
N PRO A 27 16.32 0.81 2.32
CA PRO A 27 15.77 2.09 2.79
C PRO A 27 15.74 2.14 4.33
N LYS A 28 16.10 3.29 4.89
CA LYS A 28 16.29 3.49 6.35
C LYS A 28 15.00 3.82 7.10
N SER A 29 13.96 4.22 6.37
CA SER A 29 12.64 4.55 6.91
C SER A 29 11.52 4.14 5.97
N LEU A 30 10.28 4.08 6.46
CA LEU A 30 9.11 3.86 5.63
C LEU A 30 8.97 4.96 4.56
N LEU A 31 9.27 6.22 4.90
CA LEU A 31 9.20 7.31 3.93
C LEU A 31 10.21 7.10 2.79
N ASP A 32 11.41 6.63 3.09
CA ASP A 32 12.41 6.32 2.06
C ASP A 32 11.94 5.18 1.14
N VAL A 33 11.34 4.13 1.72
CA VAL A 33 10.72 3.03 0.95
C VAL A 33 9.65 3.57 -0.01
N LEU A 34 8.77 4.44 0.47
CA LEU A 34 7.65 4.96 -0.32
C LEU A 34 8.15 5.90 -1.43
N ASN A 35 9.11 6.78 -1.12
CA ASN A 35 9.75 7.65 -2.11
C ASN A 35 10.45 6.84 -3.21
N TYR A 36 11.11 5.74 -2.83
CA TYR A 36 11.69 4.82 -3.81
C TYR A 36 10.60 4.14 -4.65
N ALA A 37 9.55 3.62 -4.02
CA ALA A 37 8.43 2.99 -4.71
C ALA A 37 7.71 3.94 -5.68
N GLU A 38 7.62 5.23 -5.35
CA GLU A 38 7.11 6.27 -6.22
C GLU A 38 8.02 6.51 -7.43
N LYS A 39 9.34 6.62 -7.22
CA LYS A 39 10.33 6.71 -8.32
C LYS A 39 10.27 5.51 -9.26
N MET A 40 10.01 4.32 -8.73
CA MET A 40 9.85 3.09 -9.51
C MET A 40 8.47 2.95 -10.18
N GLY A 41 7.55 3.89 -9.92
CA GLY A 41 6.19 3.86 -10.48
C GLY A 41 5.27 2.82 -9.86
N TRP A 42 5.62 2.24 -8.70
CA TRP A 42 4.76 1.29 -7.98
C TRP A 42 3.63 2.02 -7.26
N ILE A 43 3.95 3.19 -6.71
CA ILE A 43 3.02 4.11 -6.06
C ILE A 43 2.94 5.38 -6.91
N THR A 44 1.76 5.95 -7.07
CA THR A 44 1.58 7.20 -7.82
C THR A 44 1.96 8.43 -7.01
N ASP A 45 1.66 8.42 -5.70
CA ASP A 45 1.96 9.51 -4.78
C ASP A 45 2.20 8.98 -3.36
N THR A 46 3.37 9.26 -2.81
CA THR A 46 3.74 8.88 -1.44
C THR A 46 2.82 9.51 -0.39
N LEU A 47 2.38 10.76 -0.60
CA LEU A 47 1.54 11.48 0.37
C LEU A 47 0.14 10.87 0.47
N SER A 48 -0.42 10.40 -0.64
CA SER A 48 -1.68 9.65 -0.68
C SER A 48 -1.59 8.36 0.13
N PHE A 49 -0.47 7.64 0.05
CA PHE A 49 -0.26 6.43 0.85
C PHE A 49 -0.18 6.74 2.36
N ILE A 50 0.54 7.80 2.74
CA ILE A 50 0.64 8.26 4.13
C ILE A 50 -0.73 8.69 4.66
N SER A 51 -1.52 9.40 3.84
CA SER A 51 -2.88 9.82 4.18
C SER A 51 -3.79 8.62 4.42
N ALA A 52 -3.69 7.57 3.59
CA ALA A 52 -4.41 6.32 3.81
C ALA A 52 -4.00 5.62 5.12
N ARG A 53 -2.73 5.69 5.52
CA ARG A 53 -2.27 5.16 6.84
C ARG A 53 -2.86 5.95 8.01
N LYS A 54 -2.97 7.28 7.90
CA LYS A 54 -3.65 8.11 8.91
C LYS A 54 -5.13 7.77 9.02
N LEU A 55 -5.81 7.62 7.87
CA LEU A 55 -7.21 7.17 7.81
C LEU A 55 -7.40 5.80 8.44
N ARG A 56 -6.47 4.87 8.23
CA ARG A 56 -6.48 3.55 8.88
C ARG A 56 -6.44 3.69 10.40
N ASN A 57 -5.61 4.58 10.94
CA ASN A 57 -5.55 4.81 12.39
C ASN A 57 -6.86 5.40 12.91
N LEU A 58 -7.45 6.36 12.19
CA LEU A 58 -8.74 6.95 12.49
C LEU A 58 -9.86 5.89 12.58
N LEU A 59 -9.95 5.01 11.56
CA LEU A 59 -10.97 3.95 11.48
C LEU A 59 -10.78 2.80 12.49
N VAL A 60 -9.62 2.70 13.12
CA VAL A 60 -9.30 1.66 14.11
C VAL A 60 -9.46 2.19 15.55
N HIS A 61 -9.13 3.46 15.78
CA HIS A 61 -9.07 4.03 17.13
C HIS A 61 -10.29 4.87 17.53
N ASP A 62 -10.95 5.58 16.62
CA ASP A 62 -12.00 6.49 17.04
C ASP A 62 -13.37 5.79 17.14
N TYR A 63 -13.90 5.80 18.35
CA TYR A 63 -15.35 5.76 18.60
C TYR A 63 -15.94 7.04 17.97
N MET A 64 -16.20 7.00 16.66
CA MET A 64 -16.80 8.13 15.96
C MET A 64 -18.23 8.35 16.47
N ALA A 65 -18.37 9.30 17.40
CA ALA A 65 -19.66 9.77 17.91
C ALA A 65 -20.44 10.55 16.84
N ASP A 66 -19.76 11.01 15.79
CA ASP A 66 -20.34 11.71 14.65
C ASP A 66 -20.50 10.76 13.43
N PRO A 67 -21.75 10.40 13.06
CA PRO A 67 -22.02 9.57 11.90
C PRO A 67 -21.59 10.17 10.55
N GLU A 68 -21.58 11.50 10.42
CA GLU A 68 -21.21 12.18 9.16
C GLU A 68 -19.71 12.06 8.91
N LEU A 69 -18.90 12.31 9.95
CA LEU A 69 -17.45 12.11 9.90
C LEU A 69 -17.09 10.64 9.62
N PHE A 70 -17.86 9.71 10.19
CA PHE A 70 -17.68 8.29 9.91
C PHE A 70 -17.97 7.97 8.44
N LEU A 71 -19.11 8.42 7.90
CA LEU A 71 -19.45 8.23 6.49
C LEU A 71 -18.36 8.78 5.54
N GLN A 72 -17.85 9.99 5.81
CA GLN A 72 -16.77 10.59 5.03
C GLN A 72 -15.49 9.74 5.09
N SER A 73 -15.17 9.21 6.27
CA SER A 73 -14.03 8.31 6.47
C SER A 73 -14.20 7.01 5.68
N LEU A 74 -15.42 6.47 5.58
CA LEU A 74 -15.71 5.27 4.78
C LEU A 74 -15.56 5.53 3.28
N GLN A 75 -16.08 6.66 2.80
CA GLN A 75 -15.94 7.06 1.40
C GLN A 75 -14.46 7.24 1.03
N THR A 76 -13.69 7.89 1.90
CA THR A 76 -12.25 8.06 1.72
C THR A 76 -11.52 6.70 1.71
N ALA A 77 -11.92 5.77 2.58
CA ALA A 77 -11.32 4.43 2.63
C ALA A 77 -11.63 3.62 1.38
N ASN A 78 -12.82 3.80 0.80
CA ASN A 78 -13.18 3.16 -0.47
C ASN A 78 -12.26 3.64 -1.60
N VAL A 79 -12.03 4.96 -1.71
CA VAL A 79 -11.08 5.53 -2.68
C VAL A 79 -9.65 5.03 -2.43
N ALA A 80 -9.19 5.06 -1.18
CA ALA A 80 -7.88 4.57 -0.81
C ALA A 80 -7.70 3.07 -1.11
N THR A 81 -8.76 2.26 -1.02
CA THR A 81 -8.71 0.84 -1.38
C THR A 81 -8.37 0.63 -2.86
N THR A 82 -8.93 1.44 -3.75
CA THR A 82 -8.59 1.40 -5.19
C THR A 82 -7.11 1.70 -5.42
N MET A 83 -6.57 2.70 -4.71
CA MET A 83 -5.13 3.03 -4.73
C MET A 83 -4.27 1.87 -4.20
N LEU A 84 -4.67 1.22 -3.10
CA LEU A 84 -3.92 0.07 -2.57
C LEU A 84 -3.90 -1.11 -3.54
N ILE A 85 -5.01 -1.37 -4.23
CA ILE A 85 -5.09 -2.41 -5.27
C ILE A 85 -4.21 -2.06 -6.47
N SER A 86 -4.16 -0.79 -6.88
CA SER A 86 -3.31 -0.37 -8.01
C SER A 86 -1.83 -0.59 -7.71
N ILE A 87 -1.37 -0.35 -6.47
CA ILE A 87 0.00 -0.62 -6.04
C ILE A 87 0.35 -2.10 -6.22
N VAL A 88 -0.52 -3.01 -5.78
CA VAL A 88 -0.31 -4.46 -5.95
C VAL A 88 -0.20 -4.83 -7.44
N ASN A 89 -1.06 -4.26 -8.27
CA ASN A 89 -1.03 -4.50 -9.71
C ASN A 89 0.24 -3.93 -10.37
N ASN A 90 0.71 -2.76 -9.94
CA ASN A 90 1.96 -2.16 -10.43
C ASN A 90 3.17 -3.02 -10.06
N LEU A 91 3.24 -3.47 -8.81
CA LEU A 91 4.31 -4.37 -8.35
C LEU A 91 4.31 -5.69 -9.11
N LYS A 92 3.13 -6.28 -9.35
CA LYS A 92 3.01 -7.49 -10.16
C LYS A 92 3.52 -7.26 -11.59
N ARG A 93 3.06 -6.19 -12.25
CA ARG A 93 3.53 -5.83 -13.60
C ARG A 93 5.04 -5.62 -13.64
N TYR A 94 5.61 -4.96 -12.63
CA TYR A 94 7.04 -4.76 -12.54
C TYR A 94 7.77 -6.11 -12.37
N ALA A 95 7.29 -6.98 -11.47
CA ALA A 95 7.83 -8.32 -11.28
C ALA A 95 7.82 -9.16 -12.57
N ASP A 96 6.71 -9.12 -13.31
CA ASP A 96 6.58 -9.78 -14.61
C ASP A 96 7.58 -9.20 -15.63
N SER A 97 7.80 -7.88 -15.64
CA SER A 97 8.71 -7.21 -16.58
C SER A 97 10.19 -7.53 -16.37
N ILE A 98 10.57 -7.97 -15.17
CA ILE A 98 11.94 -8.37 -14.83
C ILE A 98 12.07 -9.90 -14.73
N GLU A 99 11.06 -10.65 -15.17
CA GLU A 99 11.01 -12.11 -15.12
C GLU A 99 11.26 -12.69 -13.72
N LEU A 100 10.84 -11.97 -12.67
CA LEU A 100 11.09 -12.35 -11.28
C LEU A 100 10.40 -13.67 -10.90
N ILE A 101 9.26 -13.96 -11.54
CA ILE A 101 8.52 -15.20 -11.37
C ILE A 101 8.69 -16.00 -12.65
N SER A 102 9.61 -16.98 -12.65
CA SER A 102 9.65 -17.99 -13.69
C SER A 102 8.37 -18.82 -13.58
N THR A 103 7.48 -18.70 -14.56
CA THR A 103 6.33 -19.61 -14.72
C THR A 103 6.83 -20.96 -15.23
N THR A 104 7.64 -21.66 -14.42
CA THR A 104 7.87 -23.08 -14.60
C THR A 104 6.86 -23.80 -13.72
N PRO A 105 5.88 -24.54 -14.27
CA PRO A 105 5.01 -25.36 -13.46
C PRO A 105 5.88 -26.36 -12.69
N LEU A 106 5.64 -26.51 -11.38
CA LEU A 106 6.13 -27.67 -10.64
C LEU A 106 5.59 -28.91 -11.37
N ALA A 107 6.48 -29.62 -12.06
CA ALA A 107 6.22 -30.92 -12.67
C ALA A 107 5.99 -31.98 -11.59
#